data_AF-A0AB38E589-F1
#
_entry.id   AF-A0AB38E589-F1
#
_cell.length_a   1.000
_cell.length_b   1.000
_cell.length_c   1.000
_cell.angle_alpha   90.00
_cell.angle_beta   90.00
_cell.angle_gamma   90.00
#
_symmetry.space_group_name_H-M   'P 1'
#
loop_
_entity.id
_entity.type
_entity.pdbx_description
1 polymer ?
#
loop_
_entity_poly.entity_id
_entity_poly.type
_entity_poly.pdbx_seq_one_letter_code
_entity_poly.pdbx_strand_id
1 'polypeptide(L)'
;MTCIRRPVDPGKNNECDAPTSGSCTAGNPVNFFTGTKLQKDIDFSAPATKLQFARFYTSGNIGLDAGSPLGIEWRHSYMRSIRANLASGAKTVLLTRPSGNSYLFKDVGSGEWHAESDVRYVLEEVREDGALVSWHVHAPDQTIEEFDAAGNLQKIDYPDGDFITFRYSEGKVSIATDANGRSLAFSYKYGGNPPAH
;
A
#
# COMPACT_ATOMS: atom_id res chain seq x y z
N MET A 1 25.71 -8.22 24.96
CA MET A 1 24.83 -8.39 23.79
C MET A 1 23.59 -7.57 24.06
N THR A 2 23.56 -6.32 23.60
CA THR A 2 22.47 -5.39 23.91
C THR A 2 21.37 -5.64 22.89
N CYS A 3 20.24 -6.17 23.34
CA CYS A 3 19.04 -6.29 22.52
C CYS A 3 18.52 -4.87 22.28
N ILE A 4 18.91 -4.24 21.18
CA ILE A 4 18.32 -2.98 20.74
C ILE A 4 16.94 -3.32 20.23
N ARG A 5 15.94 -3.21 21.11
CA ARG A 5 14.54 -3.29 20.72
C ARG A 5 14.27 -2.06 19.85
N ARG A 6 14.20 -2.24 18.52
CA ARG A 6 13.74 -1.18 17.62
C ARG A 6 12.35 -0.72 18.10
N PRO A 7 12.06 0.59 18.15
CA PRO A 7 10.72 1.06 18.50
C PRO A 7 9.69 0.40 17.58
N VAL A 8 8.59 -0.07 18.17
CA VAL A 8 7.43 -0.51 17.40
C VAL A 8 6.88 0.72 16.68
N ASP A 9 6.76 0.65 15.36
CA ASP A 9 6.14 1.70 14.54
C ASP A 9 4.74 1.24 14.11
N PRO A 10 3.66 1.76 14.70
CA PRO A 10 2.29 1.40 14.33
C PRO A 10 1.99 1.61 12.83
N GLY A 11 2.74 2.50 12.17
CA GLY A 11 2.63 2.74 10.73
C GLY A 11 3.35 1.71 9.86
N LYS A 12 4.20 0.83 10.39
CA LYS A 12 5.01 -0.12 9.58
C LYS A 12 4.86 -1.59 10.01
N ASN A 13 4.15 -1.86 11.10
CA ASN A 13 4.04 -3.19 11.73
C ASN A 13 2.66 -3.86 11.52
N ASN A 14 1.94 -3.51 10.45
CA ASN A 14 0.60 -4.04 10.14
C ASN A 14 0.61 -5.29 9.24
N GLU A 15 1.76 -5.92 9.05
CA GLU A 15 1.92 -7.19 8.36
C GLU A 15 2.81 -8.13 9.19
N CYS A 16 2.49 -9.43 9.18
CA CYS A 16 3.37 -10.45 9.75
C CYS A 16 4.13 -11.16 8.64
N ASP A 17 5.45 -11.03 8.61
CA ASP A 17 6.33 -11.90 7.80
C ASP A 17 6.48 -13.25 8.50
N ALA A 18 5.44 -14.09 8.36
CA ALA A 18 5.39 -15.45 8.89
C ALA A 18 6.54 -16.38 8.41
N PRO A 19 7.05 -16.28 7.15
CA PRO A 19 8.04 -17.25 6.65
C PRO A 19 9.39 -17.22 7.38
N THR A 20 9.79 -16.07 7.93
CA THR A 20 11.11 -15.89 8.57
C THR A 20 11.04 -15.75 10.08
N SER A 21 9.86 -15.44 10.64
CA SER A 21 9.73 -14.93 12.01
C SER A 21 8.67 -15.68 12.85
N GLY A 22 7.95 -16.63 12.24
CA GLY A 22 6.75 -17.22 12.83
C GLY A 22 5.56 -16.24 12.83
N SER A 23 4.37 -16.73 13.22
CA SER A 23 3.19 -15.86 13.31
C SER A 23 3.42 -14.76 14.35
N CYS A 24 3.23 -13.50 13.95
CA CYS A 24 3.27 -12.35 14.86
C CYS A 24 1.88 -12.01 15.45
N THR A 25 0.87 -12.83 15.12
CA THR A 25 -0.52 -12.67 15.54
C THR A 25 -1.07 -13.91 16.25
N ALA A 26 -1.97 -13.70 17.20
CA ALA A 26 -2.75 -14.76 17.85
C ALA A 26 -4.20 -14.31 18.14
N GLY A 27 -5.09 -15.25 18.46
CA GLY A 27 -6.50 -14.96 18.73
C GLY A 27 -7.24 -14.51 17.47
N ASN A 28 -7.97 -13.39 17.56
CA ASN A 28 -8.73 -12.85 16.43
C ASN A 28 -7.93 -11.77 15.67
N PRO A 29 -7.08 -12.23 14.75
CA PRO A 29 -5.64 -12.03 14.72
C PRO A 29 -5.18 -10.69 15.30
N VAL A 30 -4.63 -10.72 16.52
CA VAL A 30 -4.04 -9.57 17.20
C VAL A 30 -2.53 -9.71 17.20
N ASN A 31 -1.83 -8.67 16.74
CA ASN A 31 -0.38 -8.56 16.84
C ASN A 31 0.01 -8.44 18.32
N PHE A 32 0.73 -9.42 18.86
CA PHE A 32 1.03 -9.45 20.29
C PHE A 32 2.13 -8.46 20.72
N PHE A 33 2.82 -7.82 19.78
CA PHE A 33 3.77 -6.74 20.09
C PHE A 33 3.10 -5.36 20.16
N THR A 34 2.04 -5.15 19.37
CA THR A 34 1.41 -3.83 19.22
C THR A 34 0.01 -3.75 19.80
N GLY A 35 -0.66 -4.88 20.04
CA GLY A 35 -2.08 -4.95 20.40
C GLY A 35 -3.03 -4.67 19.23
N THR A 36 -2.50 -4.43 18.03
CA THR A 36 -3.29 -4.11 16.83
C THR A 36 -3.95 -5.36 16.27
N LYS A 37 -5.26 -5.31 15.98
CA LYS A 37 -5.92 -6.35 15.19
C LYS A 37 -5.55 -6.18 13.71
N LEU A 38 -5.02 -7.24 13.10
CA LEU A 38 -4.57 -7.32 11.71
C LEU A 38 -5.27 -8.47 11.01
N GLN A 39 -6.16 -8.21 10.07
CA GLN A 39 -6.90 -9.24 9.35
C GLN A 39 -6.76 -9.07 7.85
N LYS A 40 -6.51 -10.18 7.15
CA LYS A 40 -6.48 -10.28 5.69
C LYS A 40 -7.38 -11.43 5.26
N ASP A 41 -8.40 -11.12 4.46
CA ASP A 41 -9.30 -12.10 3.88
C ASP A 41 -9.17 -12.05 2.36
N ILE A 42 -8.79 -13.15 1.72
CA ILE A 42 -8.76 -13.26 0.26
C ILE A 42 -10.15 -13.73 -0.19
N ASP A 43 -10.91 -12.87 -0.87
CA ASP A 43 -12.26 -13.23 -1.30
C ASP A 43 -12.28 -13.75 -2.75
N PHE A 44 -11.29 -13.41 -3.57
CA PHE A 44 -11.18 -13.89 -4.95
C PHE A 44 -9.73 -13.98 -5.43
N SER A 45 -9.39 -15.05 -6.16
CA SER A 45 -8.11 -15.17 -6.89
C SER A 45 -8.36 -15.78 -8.26
N ALA A 46 -7.92 -15.11 -9.31
CA ALA A 46 -8.03 -15.65 -10.66
C ALA A 46 -6.96 -16.74 -10.88
N PRO A 47 -7.30 -17.91 -11.46
CA PRO A 47 -6.34 -18.97 -11.71
C PRO A 47 -5.18 -18.50 -12.61
N ALA A 48 -3.97 -18.95 -12.30
CA ALA A 48 -2.75 -18.75 -13.09
C ALA A 48 -2.37 -17.27 -13.39
N THR A 49 -2.79 -16.32 -12.54
CA THR A 49 -2.33 -14.91 -12.56
C THR A 49 -2.22 -14.34 -11.16
N LYS A 50 -1.77 -13.10 -11.04
CA LYS A 50 -1.78 -12.34 -9.77
C LYS A 50 -3.06 -11.57 -9.48
N LEU A 51 -4.08 -11.60 -10.35
CA LEU A 51 -5.35 -10.87 -10.13
C LEU A 51 -6.11 -11.43 -8.92
N GLN A 52 -6.09 -10.67 -7.83
CA GLN A 52 -6.64 -11.09 -6.54
C GLN A 52 -7.36 -9.94 -5.83
N PHE A 53 -8.56 -10.22 -5.33
CA PHE A 53 -9.23 -9.34 -4.38
C PHE A 53 -9.10 -9.89 -2.96
N ALA A 54 -8.58 -9.05 -2.08
CA ALA A 54 -8.50 -9.29 -0.66
C ALA A 54 -8.89 -8.02 0.10
N ARG A 55 -9.46 -8.22 1.28
CA ARG A 55 -9.78 -7.18 2.25
C ARG A 55 -8.78 -7.21 3.39
N PHE A 56 -8.38 -6.03 3.85
CA PHE A 56 -7.41 -5.81 4.90
C PHE A 56 -8.04 -4.94 5.97
N TYR A 57 -7.93 -5.35 7.23
CA TYR A 57 -8.38 -4.59 8.39
C TYR A 57 -7.23 -4.41 9.37
N THR A 58 -7.06 -3.17 9.84
CA THR A 58 -6.01 -2.80 10.81
C THR A 58 -6.58 -1.83 11.84
N SER A 59 -6.69 -2.23 13.10
CA SER A 59 -7.35 -1.37 14.12
C SER A 59 -6.52 -0.18 14.61
N GLY A 60 -5.23 -0.12 14.26
CA GLY A 60 -4.27 0.83 14.82
C GLY A 60 -4.08 2.11 14.02
N ASN A 61 -4.76 2.25 12.87
CA ASN A 61 -4.46 3.28 11.87
C ASN A 61 -5.56 4.34 11.76
N ILE A 62 -6.02 4.82 12.92
CA ILE A 62 -7.14 5.74 13.06
C ILE A 62 -6.76 7.10 12.48
N GLY A 63 -7.10 7.35 11.21
CA GLY A 63 -7.05 8.68 10.60
C GLY A 63 -6.50 8.76 9.17
N LEU A 64 -5.79 7.73 8.67
CA LEU A 64 -5.29 7.75 7.28
C LEU A 64 -6.34 7.29 6.25
N ASP A 65 -7.39 6.60 6.72
CA ASP A 65 -8.40 5.92 5.89
C ASP A 65 -9.83 6.43 6.11
N ALA A 66 -10.02 7.64 6.64
CA ALA A 66 -11.34 8.25 6.89
C ALA A 66 -12.25 8.37 5.63
N GLY A 67 -11.75 8.00 4.44
CA GLY A 67 -12.50 7.94 3.18
C GLY A 67 -12.46 6.58 2.48
N SER A 68 -12.07 5.50 3.17
CA SER A 68 -12.08 4.16 2.57
C SER A 68 -13.49 3.74 2.14
N PRO A 69 -13.67 3.25 0.91
CA PRO A 69 -14.99 2.84 0.42
C PRO A 69 -15.50 1.55 1.07
N LEU A 70 -14.66 0.81 1.81
CA LEU A 70 -15.06 -0.39 2.54
C LEU A 70 -15.42 -0.12 4.01
N GLY A 71 -15.34 1.14 4.45
CA GLY A 71 -15.53 1.53 5.85
C GLY A 71 -14.19 1.79 6.56
N ILE A 72 -14.28 2.39 7.74
CA ILE A 72 -13.12 2.78 8.55
C ILE A 72 -12.26 1.54 8.85
N GLU A 73 -10.95 1.69 8.75
CA GLU A 73 -9.91 0.66 8.93
C GLU A 73 -9.88 -0.49 7.91
N TRP A 74 -10.86 -0.59 7.01
CA TRP A 74 -10.86 -1.58 5.93
C TRP A 74 -10.24 -1.01 4.66
N ARG A 75 -9.48 -1.82 3.95
CA ARG A 75 -8.89 -1.51 2.63
C ARG A 75 -8.98 -2.73 1.73
N HIS A 76 -8.96 -2.55 0.41
CA HIS A 76 -8.81 -3.66 -0.54
C HIS A 76 -7.42 -3.72 -1.17
N SER A 77 -7.11 -4.83 -1.84
CA SER A 77 -5.82 -5.10 -2.50
C SER A 77 -5.23 -3.92 -3.28
N TYR A 78 -6.07 -3.10 -3.92
CA TYR A 78 -5.61 -2.06 -4.85
C TYR A 78 -5.69 -0.66 -4.26
N MET A 79 -5.96 -0.54 -2.95
CA MET A 79 -5.80 0.71 -2.21
C MET A 79 -4.31 0.90 -1.86
N ARG A 80 -3.55 1.28 -2.88
CA ARG A 80 -2.14 1.64 -2.82
C ARG A 80 -2.02 3.06 -3.36
N SER A 81 -1.28 3.93 -2.69
CA SER A 81 -1.13 5.31 -3.14
C SER A 81 0.16 5.95 -2.67
N ILE A 82 0.55 7.00 -3.39
CA ILE A 82 1.60 7.93 -3.02
C ILE A 82 0.96 9.27 -2.68
N ARG A 83 1.42 9.90 -1.60
CA ARG A 83 1.15 11.31 -1.31
C ARG A 83 2.49 12.05 -1.27
N ALA A 84 2.72 12.88 -2.30
CA ALA A 84 3.94 13.66 -2.42
C ALA A 84 3.74 15.09 -1.88
N ASN A 85 4.70 15.57 -1.09
CA ASN A 85 4.87 16.97 -0.74
C ASN A 85 6.20 17.44 -1.34
N LEU A 86 6.11 18.13 -2.47
CA LEU A 86 7.25 18.58 -3.27
C LEU A 86 7.52 20.09 -3.13
N ALA A 87 7.02 20.72 -2.06
CA ALA A 87 7.29 22.13 -1.78
C ALA A 87 8.80 22.39 -1.59
N SER A 88 9.24 23.64 -1.77
CA SER A 88 10.65 24.03 -1.65
C SER A 88 11.23 23.67 -0.27
N GLY A 89 12.34 22.94 -0.25
CA GLY A 89 13.00 22.46 0.97
C GLY A 89 13.06 20.94 1.00
N ALA A 90 12.88 20.36 2.19
CA ALA A 90 12.82 18.91 2.35
C ALA A 90 11.51 18.37 1.73
N LYS A 91 11.63 17.61 0.65
CA LYS A 91 10.49 16.98 0.00
C LYS A 91 10.19 15.64 0.67
N THR A 92 8.93 15.25 0.71
CA THR A 92 8.52 13.97 1.27
C THR A 92 7.55 13.23 0.36
N VAL A 93 7.63 11.91 0.38
CA VAL A 93 6.67 11.02 -0.27
C VAL A 93 6.22 9.97 0.73
N LEU A 94 4.91 9.88 0.96
CA LEU A 94 4.31 8.83 1.77
C LEU A 94 3.71 7.75 0.86
N LEU A 95 4.26 6.55 0.92
CA LEU A 95 3.70 5.35 0.29
C LEU A 95 2.73 4.67 1.26
N THR A 96 1.49 4.45 0.88
CA THR A 96 0.49 3.73 1.69
C THR A 96 0.16 2.37 1.06
N ARG A 97 0.06 1.34 1.92
CA ARG A 97 -0.19 -0.06 1.54
C ARG A 97 -1.59 -0.52 1.98
N PRO A 98 -2.14 -1.59 1.37
CA PRO A 98 -3.45 -2.14 1.75
C PRO A 98 -3.51 -2.63 3.20
N SER A 99 -2.40 -3.10 3.78
CA SER A 99 -2.31 -3.44 5.20
C SER A 99 -2.45 -2.25 6.14
N GLY A 100 -2.42 -1.02 5.62
CA GLY A 100 -2.30 0.19 6.42
C GLY A 100 -0.84 0.57 6.70
N ASN A 101 0.14 -0.26 6.33
CA ASN A 101 1.53 0.16 6.40
C ASN A 101 1.75 1.42 5.55
N SER A 102 2.56 2.36 6.07
CA SER A 102 2.97 3.55 5.37
C SER A 102 4.47 3.78 5.54
N TYR A 103 5.13 4.17 4.45
CA TYR A 103 6.58 4.38 4.41
C TYR A 103 6.87 5.79 3.91
N LEU A 104 7.66 6.54 4.69
CA LEU A 104 8.05 7.90 4.37
C LEU A 104 9.42 7.93 3.70
N PHE A 105 9.46 8.47 2.49
CA PHE A 105 10.67 8.79 1.76
C PHE A 105 10.95 10.29 1.85
N LYS A 106 12.23 10.67 1.92
CA LYS A 106 12.69 12.05 2.00
C LYS A 106 13.76 12.31 0.95
N ASP A 107 13.63 13.43 0.23
CA ASP A 107 14.68 14.03 -0.58
C ASP A 107 15.14 15.31 0.13
N VAL A 108 16.41 15.36 0.52
CA VAL A 108 17.03 16.49 1.24
C VAL A 108 17.78 17.45 0.29
N GLY A 109 17.47 17.41 -1.00
CA GLY A 109 18.03 18.30 -2.03
C GLY A 109 19.05 17.64 -2.95
N SER A 110 19.24 16.33 -2.86
CA SER A 110 20.09 15.54 -3.76
C SER A 110 19.36 15.04 -5.00
N GLY A 111 18.02 14.98 -4.96
CA GLY A 111 17.22 14.28 -5.96
C GLY A 111 17.16 12.77 -5.74
N GLU A 112 17.70 12.27 -4.62
CA GLU A 112 17.60 10.87 -4.21
C GLU A 112 16.59 10.71 -3.07
N TRP A 113 15.73 9.70 -3.18
CA TRP A 113 14.68 9.42 -2.20
C TRP A 113 15.14 8.36 -1.20
N HIS A 114 15.28 8.74 0.07
CA HIS A 114 15.70 7.84 1.14
C HIS A 114 14.56 7.56 2.12
N ALA A 115 14.37 6.29 2.47
CA ALA A 115 13.52 5.86 3.58
C ALA A 115 14.36 5.57 4.84
N GLU A 116 13.70 5.22 5.94
CA GLU A 116 14.37 4.69 7.12
C GLU A 116 15.07 3.36 6.81
N SER A 117 16.14 3.05 7.55
CA SER A 117 17.02 1.89 7.27
C SER A 117 16.36 0.51 7.33
N ASP A 118 15.15 0.41 7.89
CA ASP A 118 14.36 -0.81 7.99
C ASP A 118 13.33 -0.96 6.87
N VAL A 119 13.16 0.07 6.04
CA VAL A 119 12.29 0.07 4.87
C VAL A 119 13.07 -0.45 3.67
N ARG A 120 12.59 -1.56 3.08
CA ARG A 120 13.21 -2.19 1.91
C ARG A 120 12.59 -1.76 0.57
N TYR A 121 11.55 -0.94 0.59
CA TYR A 121 11.01 -0.32 -0.61
C TYR A 121 11.95 0.77 -1.10
N VAL A 122 12.13 0.88 -2.42
CA VAL A 122 12.88 1.96 -3.05
C VAL A 122 11.92 2.78 -3.90
N LEU A 123 12.03 4.10 -3.82
CA LEU A 123 11.22 5.03 -4.58
C LEU A 123 12.07 5.66 -5.69
N GLU A 124 11.56 5.62 -6.90
CA GLU A 124 12.12 6.25 -8.08
C GLU A 124 11.14 7.31 -8.59
N GLU A 125 11.68 8.50 -8.85
CA GLU A 125 10.94 9.61 -9.44
C GLU A 125 11.22 9.65 -10.94
N VAL A 126 10.17 9.59 -11.77
CA VAL A 126 10.32 9.60 -13.22
C VAL A 126 9.91 10.96 -13.75
N ARG A 127 10.83 11.59 -14.48
CA ARG A 127 10.61 12.90 -15.12
C ARG A 127 10.80 12.84 -16.63
N GLU A 128 9.95 13.54 -17.34
CA GLU A 128 10.08 13.83 -18.78
C GLU A 128 10.10 15.35 -18.95
N ASP A 129 11.07 15.86 -19.71
CA ASP A 129 11.29 17.30 -19.92
C ASP A 129 11.28 18.14 -18.62
N GLY A 130 11.76 17.55 -17.52
CA GLY A 130 11.82 18.16 -16.20
C GLY A 130 10.50 18.15 -15.41
N ALA A 131 9.40 17.71 -16.00
CA ALA A 131 8.12 17.52 -15.32
C ALA A 131 8.02 16.10 -14.72
N LEU A 132 7.48 16.00 -13.51
CA LEU A 132 7.14 14.70 -12.90
C LEU A 132 6.01 14.05 -13.70
N VAL A 133 6.23 12.82 -14.17
CA VAL A 133 5.21 12.06 -14.92
C VAL A 133 4.71 10.84 -14.16
N SER A 134 5.61 10.15 -13.45
CA SER A 134 5.26 8.97 -12.67
C SER A 134 6.20 8.76 -11.48
N TRP A 135 5.79 7.86 -10.59
CA TRP A 135 6.62 7.28 -9.54
C TRP A 135 6.71 5.79 -9.74
N HIS A 136 7.90 5.22 -9.58
CA HIS A 136 8.07 3.77 -9.52
C HIS A 136 8.48 3.37 -8.11
N VAL A 137 7.77 2.38 -7.56
CA VAL A 137 8.11 1.78 -6.26
C VAL A 137 8.63 0.37 -6.52
N HIS A 138 9.88 0.15 -6.18
CA HIS A 138 10.51 -1.16 -6.23
C HIS A 138 10.30 -1.84 -4.88
N ALA A 139 9.52 -2.92 -4.88
CA ALA A 139 9.18 -3.68 -3.68
C ALA A 139 10.25 -4.75 -3.35
N PRO A 140 10.30 -5.23 -2.09
CA PRO A 140 11.31 -6.22 -1.68
C PRO A 140 11.20 -7.58 -2.40
N ASP A 141 10.03 -7.90 -2.93
CA ASP A 141 9.77 -9.11 -3.71
C ASP A 141 10.05 -8.93 -5.21
N GLN A 142 10.75 -7.85 -5.59
CA GLN A 142 11.08 -7.46 -6.97
C GLN A 142 9.86 -7.05 -7.82
N THR A 143 8.68 -6.90 -7.21
CA THR A 143 7.54 -6.27 -7.85
C THR A 143 7.84 -4.78 -8.09
N ILE A 144 7.47 -4.25 -9.25
CA ILE A 144 7.52 -2.82 -9.54
C ILE A 144 6.10 -2.29 -9.61
N GLU A 145 5.81 -1.25 -8.83
CA GLU A 145 4.52 -0.58 -8.86
C GLU A 145 4.67 0.81 -9.48
N GLU A 146 3.93 1.07 -10.55
CA GLU A 146 3.94 2.35 -11.25
C GLU A 146 2.75 3.19 -10.79
N PHE A 147 3.00 4.44 -10.42
CA PHE A 147 1.97 5.42 -10.04
C PHE A 147 2.05 6.63 -10.96
N ASP A 148 0.93 7.27 -11.26
CA ASP A 148 0.92 8.56 -11.95
C ASP A 148 1.51 9.68 -11.06
N ALA A 149 1.75 10.85 -11.65
CA ALA A 149 2.26 12.01 -10.91
C ALA A 149 1.39 12.44 -9.72
N ALA A 150 0.10 12.10 -9.73
CA ALA A 150 -0.85 12.37 -8.64
C ALA A 150 -0.83 11.28 -7.54
N GLY A 151 -0.07 10.19 -7.74
CA GLY A 151 0.10 9.10 -6.78
C GLY A 151 -0.94 7.99 -6.88
N ASN A 152 -1.65 7.87 -8.00
CA ASN A 152 -2.58 6.77 -8.27
C ASN A 152 -1.87 5.62 -8.97
N LEU A 153 -2.00 4.40 -8.44
CA LEU A 153 -1.41 3.17 -8.97
C LEU A 153 -1.91 2.87 -10.39
N GLN A 154 -1.05 2.90 -11.39
CA GLN A 154 -1.39 2.59 -12.78
C GLN A 154 -1.10 1.13 -13.15
N LYS A 155 -0.03 0.54 -12.59
CA LYS A 155 0.42 -0.80 -12.95
C LYS A 155 1.19 -1.47 -11.82
N ILE A 156 1.10 -2.80 -11.77
CA ILE A 156 1.98 -3.65 -10.97
C ILE A 156 2.61 -4.67 -11.91
N ASP A 157 3.94 -4.66 -12.02
CA ASP A 157 4.74 -5.64 -12.75
C ASP A 157 5.35 -6.64 -11.78
N TYR A 158 5.15 -7.92 -12.06
CA TYR A 158 5.67 -9.00 -11.24
C TYR A 158 6.95 -9.62 -11.85
N PRO A 159 7.84 -10.23 -11.03
CA PRO A 159 9.10 -10.79 -11.52
C PRO A 159 8.96 -11.94 -12.52
N ASP A 160 7.80 -12.60 -12.54
CA ASP A 160 7.49 -13.68 -13.50
C ASP A 160 6.94 -13.16 -14.84
N GLY A 161 6.88 -11.84 -15.02
CA GLY A 161 6.39 -11.17 -16.23
C GLY A 161 4.87 -11.02 -16.32
N ASP A 162 4.12 -11.50 -15.32
CA ASP A 162 2.70 -11.16 -15.18
C ASP A 162 2.55 -9.69 -14.74
N PHE A 163 1.39 -9.10 -14.99
CA PHE A 163 1.11 -7.73 -14.58
C PHE A 163 -0.37 -7.48 -14.34
N ILE A 164 -0.66 -6.42 -13.59
CA ILE A 164 -2.03 -5.88 -13.44
C ILE A 164 -1.99 -4.40 -13.79
N THR A 165 -2.94 -3.95 -14.61
CA THR A 165 -3.17 -2.54 -14.93
C THR A 165 -4.45 -2.04 -14.28
N PHE A 166 -4.52 -0.73 -14.01
CA PHE A 166 -5.62 -0.12 -13.29
C PHE A 166 -6.26 1.02 -14.09
N ARG A 167 -7.57 1.17 -13.92
CA ARG A 167 -8.33 2.33 -14.35
C ARG A 167 -9.00 2.96 -13.15
N TYR A 168 -9.22 4.26 -13.23
CA TYR A 168 -9.82 5.04 -12.16
C TYR A 168 -11.15 5.66 -12.56
N SER A 169 -12.00 5.86 -11.57
CA SER A 169 -13.19 6.71 -11.64
C SER A 169 -13.30 7.45 -10.33
N GLU A 170 -13.51 8.77 -10.38
CA GLU A 170 -13.65 9.62 -9.17
C GLU A 170 -12.49 9.46 -8.17
N GLY A 171 -11.26 9.30 -8.68
CA GLY A 171 -10.06 9.14 -7.84
C GLY A 171 -9.95 7.78 -7.13
N LYS A 172 -10.77 6.79 -7.52
CA LYS A 172 -10.73 5.42 -6.98
C LYS A 172 -10.57 4.39 -8.09
N VAL A 173 -9.95 3.25 -7.79
CA VAL A 173 -9.77 2.14 -8.75
C VAL A 173 -11.15 1.65 -9.22
N SER A 174 -11.44 1.74 -10.50
CA SER A 174 -12.70 1.24 -11.09
C SER A 174 -12.53 -0.11 -11.77
N ILE A 175 -11.35 -0.41 -12.31
CA ILE A 175 -11.04 -1.69 -12.96
C ILE A 175 -9.59 -2.07 -12.65
N ALA A 176 -9.37 -3.35 -12.37
CA ALA A 176 -8.05 -3.99 -12.35
C ALA A 176 -8.03 -5.12 -13.39
N THR A 177 -7.06 -5.13 -14.30
CA THR A 177 -7.00 -6.06 -15.43
C THR A 177 -5.66 -6.79 -15.47
N ASP A 178 -5.68 -8.12 -15.59
CA ASP A 178 -4.47 -8.94 -15.71
C ASP A 178 -3.90 -8.97 -17.15
N ALA A 179 -2.73 -9.57 -17.31
CA ALA A 179 -2.06 -9.72 -18.61
C ALA A 179 -2.87 -10.51 -19.66
N ASN A 180 -3.85 -11.32 -19.23
CA ASN A 180 -4.73 -12.10 -20.10
C ASN A 180 -6.04 -11.37 -20.42
N GLY A 181 -6.21 -10.13 -19.96
CA GLY A 181 -7.41 -9.32 -20.19
C GLY A 181 -8.58 -9.63 -19.26
N ARG A 182 -8.42 -10.48 -18.23
CA ARG A 182 -9.45 -10.70 -17.22
C ARG A 182 -9.46 -9.53 -16.25
N SER A 183 -10.64 -9.12 -15.82
CA SER A 183 -10.78 -7.90 -15.02
C SER A 183 -11.67 -8.06 -13.79
N LEU A 184 -11.31 -7.37 -12.72
CA LEU A 184 -12.19 -7.06 -11.59
C LEU A 184 -12.71 -5.63 -11.75
N ALA A 185 -14.03 -5.46 -11.71
CA ALA A 185 -14.67 -4.15 -11.75
C ALA A 185 -15.16 -3.75 -10.35
N PHE A 186 -14.97 -2.47 -10.01
CA PHE A 186 -15.30 -1.89 -8.72
C PHE A 186 -16.34 -0.78 -8.89
N SER A 187 -17.37 -0.82 -8.06
CA SER A 187 -18.36 0.24 -7.93
C SER A 187 -18.47 0.64 -6.48
N TYR A 188 -18.32 1.93 -6.20
CA TYR A 188 -18.35 2.44 -4.84
C TYR A 188 -19.66 3.20 -4.61
N LYS A 189 -20.37 2.85 -3.54
CA LYS A 189 -21.50 3.61 -3.03
C LYS A 189 -21.16 4.08 -1.63
N TYR A 190 -21.23 5.38 -1.39
CA TYR A 190 -21.21 5.87 -0.02
C TYR A 190 -22.50 5.40 0.66
N GLY A 191 -22.39 4.39 1.52
CA GLY A 191 -23.40 4.16 2.54
C GLY A 191 -23.32 5.33 3.51
N GLY A 192 -24.42 6.06 3.71
CA GLY A 192 -24.50 7.01 4.83
C GLY A 192 -24.10 6.32 6.13
N ASN A 193 -23.41 7.03 7.02
CA ASN A 193 -22.91 6.51 8.29
C ASN A 193 -23.93 5.54 8.94
N PRO A 194 -23.53 4.32 9.35
CA PRO A 194 -24.38 3.56 10.27
C PRO A 194 -24.55 4.40 11.54
N PRO A 195 -25.76 4.44 12.14
CA PRO A 195 -25.99 5.18 13.37
C PRO A 195 -25.02 4.69 14.44
N ALA A 196 -24.42 5.64 15.16
CA ALA A 196 -23.66 5.32 16.36
C ALA A 196 -24.57 4.56 17.32
N HIS A 197 -24.16 3.35 17.71
CA HIS A 197 -24.75 2.63 18.85
C HIS A 197 -24.17 3.18 20.16
#